data_AF-A0A8H6YHI6-F1
#
_entry.id   AF-A0A8H6YHI6-F1
#
_cell.length_a   1.000
_cell.length_b   1.000
_cell.length_c   1.000
_cell.angle_alpha   90.00
_cell.angle_beta   90.00
_cell.angle_gamma   90.00
#
_symmetry.space_group_name_H-M   'P 1'
#
loop_
_entity.id
_entity.type
_entity.pdbx_description
1 polymer ?
#
loop_
_entity_poly.entity_id
_entity_poly.type
_entity_poly.pdbx_seq_one_letter_code
_entity_poly.pdbx_strand_id
1 'polypeptide(L)'
;MSWSFRSVYDGHVGPQAAWHLEKHLLPNLVNSLYELYSKGGQPQKEAVHSVIKDVFVSLDDDMVNKSAQLIVEQSEGTPIKALAAKVLQTARSGSCVLVAFYDHNVRTLHVPVVGDSRAVLGRRRQTKDKDGKTIYDVHVLSVDQNGDNPDEVARLSAEHPDEKLFNGTRLLDWGPARTFGNGVMKWSKELQAFMQEKCLGDKPYSTLLTPPYFTAMPETMTTKN
;
A
#
# COMPACT_ATOMS: atom_id res chain seq x y z
N MET A 1 -10.11 17.40 -17.96
CA MET A 1 -10.47 16.78 -16.66
C MET A 1 -9.96 17.70 -15.56
N SER A 2 -10.70 17.88 -14.46
CA SER A 2 -10.27 18.73 -13.34
C SER A 2 -10.15 17.87 -12.09
N TRP A 3 -8.91 17.51 -11.74
CA TRP A 3 -8.59 16.57 -10.66
C TRP A 3 -7.60 17.17 -9.68
N SER A 4 -7.62 16.70 -8.44
CA SER A 4 -6.60 17.02 -7.46
C SER A 4 -6.20 15.77 -6.68
N PHE A 5 -4.90 15.61 -6.51
CA PHE A 5 -4.30 14.50 -5.77
C PHE A 5 -3.51 15.03 -4.58
N ARG A 6 -3.58 14.33 -3.46
CA ARG A 6 -2.68 14.47 -2.31
C ARG A 6 -2.32 13.07 -1.84
N SER A 7 -1.12 12.88 -1.32
CA SER A 7 -0.72 11.59 -0.78
C SER A 7 0.21 11.72 0.41
N VAL A 8 0.22 10.67 1.22
CA VAL A 8 1.12 10.47 2.36
C VAL A 8 1.80 9.12 2.16
N TYR A 9 3.11 9.09 2.39
CA TYR A 9 3.95 7.89 2.32
C TYR A 9 4.67 7.74 3.66
N ASP A 10 4.32 6.73 4.42
CA ASP A 10 4.99 6.40 5.68
C ASP A 10 5.97 5.24 5.45
N GLY A 11 7.24 5.58 5.23
CA GLY A 11 8.29 4.65 4.89
C GLY A 11 8.93 3.99 6.12
N HIS A 12 9.21 2.69 6.03
CA HIS A 12 9.83 1.91 7.09
C HIS A 12 10.88 0.93 6.54
N VAL A 13 11.86 0.57 7.40
CA VAL A 13 13.03 -0.28 7.05
C VAL A 13 13.93 0.38 5.98
N GLY A 14 13.75 1.68 5.77
CA GLY A 14 14.49 2.50 4.81
C GLY A 14 13.54 3.41 4.01
N PRO A 15 14.03 4.52 3.43
CA PRO A 15 13.18 5.47 2.70
C PRO A 15 12.90 5.07 1.24
N GLN A 16 13.52 4.01 0.72
CA GLN A 16 13.59 3.74 -0.72
C GLN A 16 12.23 3.42 -1.33
N ALA A 17 11.39 2.63 -0.65
CA ALA A 17 10.03 2.36 -1.08
C ALA A 17 9.19 3.66 -1.11
N ALA A 18 9.21 4.46 -0.04
CA ALA A 18 8.49 5.73 0.00
C ALA A 18 8.95 6.71 -1.09
N TRP A 19 10.26 6.84 -1.33
CA TRP A 19 10.81 7.67 -2.42
C TRP A 19 10.43 7.16 -3.80
N HIS A 20 10.36 5.85 -3.99
CA HIS A 20 9.91 5.29 -5.26
C HIS A 20 8.42 5.60 -5.49
N LEU A 21 7.58 5.40 -4.47
CA LEU A 21 6.15 5.65 -4.55
C LEU A 21 5.84 7.14 -4.77
N GLU A 22 6.56 8.04 -4.10
CA GLU A 22 6.45 9.49 -4.31
C GLU A 22 6.62 9.89 -5.78
N LYS A 23 7.57 9.26 -6.48
CA LYS A 23 7.87 9.55 -7.89
C LYS A 23 6.95 8.84 -8.88
N HIS A 24 6.43 7.66 -8.54
CA HIS A 24 5.82 6.77 -9.54
C HIS A 24 4.32 6.53 -9.32
N LEU A 25 3.81 6.60 -8.09
CA LEU A 25 2.41 6.23 -7.81
C LEU A 25 1.41 7.20 -8.45
N LEU A 26 1.52 8.50 -8.17
CA LEU A 26 0.57 9.49 -8.71
C LEU A 26 0.61 9.58 -10.24
N PRO A 27 1.78 9.60 -10.91
CA PRO A 27 1.83 9.55 -12.38
C PRO A 27 1.12 8.32 -12.96
N ASN A 28 1.34 7.13 -12.38
CA ASN A 28 0.66 5.91 -12.83
C ASN A 28 -0.86 6.00 -12.63
N LEU A 29 -1.31 6.49 -11.46
CA LEU A 29 -2.73 6.71 -11.20
C LEU A 29 -3.35 7.70 -12.19
N VAL A 30 -2.70 8.84 -12.43
CA VAL A 30 -3.19 9.86 -13.36
C VAL A 30 -3.33 9.28 -14.76
N ASN A 31 -2.34 8.53 -15.24
CA ASN A 31 -2.36 7.93 -16.57
C ASN A 31 -3.51 6.90 -16.69
N SER A 32 -3.60 5.93 -15.77
CA SER A 32 -4.64 4.90 -15.84
C SER A 32 -6.04 5.44 -15.62
N LEU A 33 -6.21 6.45 -14.76
CA LEU A 33 -7.48 7.15 -14.61
C LEU A 33 -7.82 7.96 -15.87
N TYR A 34 -6.84 8.63 -16.48
CA TYR A 34 -7.07 9.37 -17.73
C TYR A 34 -7.57 8.44 -18.84
N GLU A 35 -6.96 7.27 -18.99
CA GLU A 35 -7.43 6.24 -19.93
C GLU A 35 -8.86 5.79 -19.64
N LEU A 36 -9.20 5.54 -18.37
CA LEU A 36 -10.56 5.17 -17.97
C LEU A 36 -11.58 6.25 -18.34
N TYR A 37 -11.30 7.50 -17.97
CA TYR A 37 -12.21 8.62 -18.20
C TYR A 37 -12.28 9.07 -19.66
N SER A 38 -11.26 8.76 -20.48
CA SER A 38 -11.25 9.07 -21.91
C SER A 38 -12.17 8.17 -22.74
N LYS A 39 -12.68 7.06 -22.18
CA LYS A 39 -13.62 6.14 -22.85
C LYS A 39 -15.04 6.74 -23.03
N GLY A 40 -15.29 7.93 -22.48
CA GLY A 40 -16.56 8.63 -22.59
C GLY A 40 -17.52 8.33 -21.44
N GLY A 41 -18.31 9.33 -21.06
CA GLY A 41 -19.19 9.26 -19.89
C GLY A 41 -18.46 9.36 -18.55
N GLN A 42 -19.21 9.47 -17.46
CA GLN A 42 -18.65 9.41 -16.11
C GLN A 42 -18.44 7.94 -15.73
N PRO A 43 -17.22 7.52 -15.37
CA PRO A 43 -16.98 6.15 -14.91
C PRO A 43 -17.76 5.84 -13.63
N GLN A 44 -18.19 4.59 -13.50
CA GLN A 44 -18.76 4.07 -12.27
C GLN A 44 -17.68 4.03 -11.17
N LYS A 45 -18.08 4.20 -9.92
CA LYS A 45 -17.18 4.22 -8.75
C LYS A 45 -16.33 2.95 -8.69
N GLU A 46 -16.93 1.80 -8.99
CA GLU A 46 -16.30 0.49 -8.98
C GLU A 46 -15.19 0.39 -10.03
N ALA A 47 -15.37 1.01 -11.20
CA ALA A 47 -14.34 1.07 -12.23
C ALA A 47 -13.14 1.95 -11.80
N VAL A 48 -13.41 3.08 -11.13
CA VAL A 48 -12.36 3.94 -10.55
C VAL A 48 -11.58 3.17 -9.47
N HIS A 49 -12.29 2.47 -8.58
CA HIS A 49 -11.67 1.65 -7.54
C HIS A 49 -10.83 0.52 -8.12
N SER A 50 -11.31 -0.15 -9.18
CA SER A 50 -10.55 -1.19 -9.87
C SER A 50 -9.24 -0.64 -10.43
N VAL A 51 -9.29 0.48 -11.16
CA VAL A 51 -8.08 1.11 -11.73
C VAL A 51 -7.08 1.50 -10.64
N ILE A 52 -7.56 2.07 -9.53
CA ILE A 52 -6.69 2.40 -8.39
C ILE A 52 -6.03 1.14 -7.83
N LYS A 53 -6.81 0.08 -7.61
CA LYS A 53 -6.29 -1.21 -7.13
C LYS A 53 -5.25 -1.79 -8.08
N ASP A 54 -5.52 -1.79 -9.38
CA ASP A 54 -4.64 -2.37 -10.40
C ASP A 54 -3.31 -1.62 -10.44
N VAL A 55 -3.32 -0.28 -10.36
CA VAL A 55 -2.10 0.54 -10.29
C VAL A 55 -1.29 0.22 -9.04
N PHE A 56 -1.94 0.12 -7.87
CA PHE A 56 -1.26 -0.18 -6.61
C PHE A 56 -0.61 -1.56 -6.63
N VAL A 57 -1.36 -2.60 -7.02
CA VAL A 57 -0.86 -3.97 -7.08
C VAL A 57 0.23 -4.13 -8.13
N SER A 58 0.07 -3.53 -9.33
CA SER A 58 1.10 -3.62 -10.38
C SER A 58 2.38 -2.92 -9.99
N LEU A 59 2.32 -1.75 -9.36
CA LEU A 59 3.52 -1.03 -8.93
C LEU A 59 4.26 -1.78 -7.82
N ASP A 60 3.53 -2.41 -6.91
CA ASP A 60 4.14 -3.26 -5.88
C ASP A 60 4.77 -4.53 -6.46
N ASP A 61 4.12 -5.16 -7.45
CA ASP A 61 4.67 -6.31 -8.16
C ASP A 61 5.98 -5.96 -8.88
N ASP A 62 6.05 -4.78 -9.51
CA ASP A 62 7.28 -4.24 -10.09
C ASP A 62 8.37 -4.06 -9.03
N MET A 63 8.01 -3.46 -7.88
CA MET A 63 8.93 -3.20 -6.78
C MET A 63 9.47 -4.49 -6.15
N VAL A 64 8.65 -5.53 -6.03
CA VAL A 64 8.91 -6.71 -5.20
C VAL A 64 9.25 -7.95 -6.00
N ASN A 65 8.39 -8.36 -6.93
CA ASN A 65 8.51 -9.65 -7.62
C ASN A 65 9.37 -9.52 -8.86
N LYS A 66 9.13 -8.50 -9.71
CA LYS A 66 9.93 -8.31 -10.93
C LYS A 66 11.37 -7.93 -10.60
N SER A 67 11.59 -7.14 -9.54
CA SER A 67 12.95 -6.85 -9.07
C SER A 67 13.69 -8.10 -8.57
N ALA A 68 12.98 -9.03 -7.92
CA ALA A 68 13.53 -10.32 -7.51
C ALA A 68 13.79 -11.25 -8.72
N GLN A 69 12.90 -11.24 -9.72
CA GLN A 69 13.07 -12.01 -10.95
C GLN A 69 14.36 -11.63 -11.68
N LEU A 70 14.69 -10.33 -11.77
CA LEU A 70 15.97 -9.86 -12.35
C LEU A 70 17.21 -10.46 -11.66
N ILE A 71 17.09 -10.82 -10.38
CA ILE A 71 18.17 -11.45 -9.61
C ILE A 71 18.22 -12.95 -9.86
N VAL A 72 17.07 -13.62 -9.98
CA VAL A 72 17.01 -15.06 -10.24
C VAL A 72 17.48 -15.37 -11.66
N GLU A 73 17.11 -14.52 -12.63
CA GLU A 73 17.39 -14.70 -14.06
C GLU A 73 18.72 -14.08 -14.53
N GLN A 74 19.55 -13.61 -13.60
CA GLN A 74 20.86 -13.05 -13.91
C GLN A 74 21.76 -14.06 -14.63
N SER A 75 22.57 -13.55 -15.57
CA SER A 75 23.54 -14.37 -16.32
C SER A 75 24.72 -14.79 -15.45
N GLU A 76 25.24 -16.00 -15.68
CA GLU A 76 26.42 -16.50 -14.99
C GLU A 76 27.60 -15.50 -15.02
N GLY A 77 28.27 -15.34 -13.89
CA GLY A 77 29.35 -14.37 -13.71
C GLY A 77 28.90 -12.96 -13.28
N THR A 78 27.58 -12.69 -13.21
CA THR A 78 27.11 -11.40 -12.66
C THR A 78 27.49 -11.26 -11.18
N PRO A 79 28.01 -10.10 -10.75
CA PRO A 79 28.18 -9.78 -9.33
C PRO A 79 26.83 -9.65 -8.61
N ILE A 80 26.19 -10.78 -8.29
CA ILE A 80 24.80 -10.86 -7.83
C ILE A 80 24.52 -10.00 -6.60
N LYS A 81 25.47 -9.89 -5.66
CA LYS A 81 25.34 -9.05 -4.46
C LYS A 81 25.25 -7.56 -4.80
N ALA A 82 26.04 -7.08 -5.77
CA ALA A 82 26.01 -5.70 -6.21
C ALA A 82 24.73 -5.40 -7.00
N LEU A 83 24.28 -6.34 -7.84
CA LEU A 83 23.00 -6.24 -8.53
C LEU A 83 21.84 -6.18 -7.54
N ALA A 84 21.81 -7.09 -6.54
CA ALA A 84 20.81 -7.12 -5.48
C ALA A 84 20.76 -5.81 -4.69
N ALA A 85 21.92 -5.27 -4.29
CA ALA A 85 22.00 -4.00 -3.59
C ALA A 85 21.42 -2.83 -4.41
N LYS A 86 21.46 -2.90 -5.74
CA LYS A 86 20.89 -1.89 -6.63
C LYS A 86 19.39 -2.07 -6.83
N VAL A 87 18.92 -3.28 -7.15
CA VAL A 87 17.55 -3.50 -7.65
C VAL A 87 16.55 -3.87 -6.56
N LEU A 88 16.98 -4.44 -5.44
CA LEU A 88 16.07 -4.88 -4.36
C LEU A 88 15.80 -3.80 -3.31
N GLN A 89 16.25 -2.56 -3.50
CA GLN A 89 16.12 -1.50 -2.49
C GLN A 89 14.65 -1.22 -2.13
N THR A 90 13.78 -1.17 -3.14
CA THR A 90 12.33 -0.97 -2.98
C THR A 90 11.61 -2.20 -2.44
N ALA A 91 12.14 -3.40 -2.72
CA ALA A 91 11.62 -4.64 -2.15
C ALA A 91 12.02 -4.80 -0.67
N ARG A 92 13.20 -4.33 -0.26
CA ARG A 92 13.72 -4.51 1.11
C ARG A 92 13.18 -3.49 2.11
N SER A 93 12.83 -2.31 1.63
CA SER A 93 12.08 -1.33 2.40
C SER A 93 10.59 -1.49 2.12
N GLY A 94 9.75 -0.76 2.86
CA GLY A 94 8.33 -0.70 2.54
C GLY A 94 7.73 0.64 2.92
N SER A 95 6.46 0.81 2.56
CA SER A 95 5.72 2.02 2.90
C SER A 95 4.23 1.73 3.04
N CYS A 96 3.61 2.34 4.03
CA CYS A 96 2.18 2.62 4.00
C CYS A 96 1.92 3.80 3.05
N VAL A 97 0.74 3.82 2.44
CA VAL A 97 0.34 4.81 1.44
C VAL A 97 -1.10 5.21 1.66
N LEU A 98 -1.36 6.51 1.63
CA LEU A 98 -2.71 7.06 1.55
C LEU A 98 -2.76 8.07 0.42
N VAL A 99 -3.77 7.98 -0.45
CA VAL A 99 -4.02 8.97 -1.50
C VAL A 99 -5.41 9.56 -1.32
N ALA A 100 -5.55 10.86 -1.55
CA ALA A 100 -6.81 11.56 -1.70
C ALA A 100 -6.92 12.01 -3.16
N PHE A 101 -7.79 11.35 -3.91
CA PHE A 101 -8.12 11.68 -5.31
C PHE A 101 -9.49 12.37 -5.36
N TYR A 102 -9.49 13.66 -5.68
CA TYR A 102 -10.70 14.46 -5.80
C TYR A 102 -11.02 14.76 -7.26
N ASP A 103 -12.19 14.29 -7.71
CA ASP A 103 -12.78 14.63 -8.99
C ASP A 103 -13.69 15.85 -8.85
N HIS A 104 -13.25 17.00 -9.36
CA HIS A 104 -13.99 18.26 -9.24
C HIS A 104 -15.28 18.28 -10.04
N ASN A 105 -15.37 17.49 -11.12
CA ASN A 105 -16.53 17.50 -12.01
C ASN A 105 -17.75 16.89 -11.31
N VAL A 106 -17.54 15.79 -10.59
CA VAL A 106 -18.60 15.08 -9.84
C VAL A 106 -18.50 15.26 -8.33
N ARG A 107 -17.60 16.15 -7.87
CA ARG A 107 -17.36 16.49 -6.45
C ARG A 107 -17.21 15.25 -5.56
N THR A 108 -16.45 14.29 -6.06
CA THR A 108 -16.29 12.99 -5.41
C THR A 108 -14.84 12.82 -4.98
N LEU A 109 -14.64 12.50 -3.70
CA LEU A 109 -13.34 12.19 -3.12
C LEU A 109 -13.20 10.68 -2.95
N HIS A 110 -12.19 10.11 -3.58
CA HIS A 110 -11.76 8.73 -3.40
C HIS A 110 -10.52 8.71 -2.50
N VAL A 111 -10.53 7.83 -1.51
CA VAL A 111 -9.43 7.71 -0.55
C VAL A 111 -8.97 6.26 -0.46
N PRO A 112 -8.07 5.81 -1.36
CA PRO A 112 -7.39 4.53 -1.19
C PRO A 112 -6.33 4.58 -0.10
N VAL A 113 -6.28 3.52 0.70
CA VAL A 113 -5.25 3.31 1.74
C VAL A 113 -4.65 1.91 1.65
N VAL A 114 -3.32 1.85 1.83
CA VAL A 114 -2.52 0.66 2.11
C VAL A 114 -1.74 0.93 3.39
N GLY A 115 -2.05 0.22 4.47
CA GLY A 115 -1.43 0.36 5.78
C GLY A 115 -2.25 1.16 6.77
N ASP A 116 -1.59 1.79 7.74
CA ASP A 116 -2.17 2.37 8.95
C ASP A 116 -2.14 3.91 8.99
N SER A 117 -1.89 4.55 7.84
CA SER A 117 -2.14 5.98 7.66
C SER A 117 -3.64 6.29 7.60
N ARG A 118 -4.06 7.48 8.07
CA ARG A 118 -5.47 7.83 8.19
C ARG A 118 -5.86 9.16 7.53
N ALA A 119 -6.96 9.14 6.78
CA ALA A 119 -7.63 10.34 6.28
C ALA A 119 -8.82 10.71 7.14
N VAL A 120 -8.92 11.98 7.48
CA VAL A 120 -10.02 12.54 8.27
C VAL A 120 -10.49 13.84 7.64
N LEU A 121 -11.80 13.97 7.42
CA LEU A 121 -12.44 15.17 6.91
C LEU A 121 -13.15 15.91 8.05
N GLY A 122 -12.65 17.11 8.36
CA GLY A 122 -13.32 18.04 9.27
C GLY A 122 -14.37 18.88 8.54
N ARG A 123 -15.64 18.75 8.91
CA ARG A 123 -16.74 19.59 8.38
C ARG A 123 -17.17 20.60 9.43
N ARG A 124 -17.04 21.89 9.12
CA ARG A 124 -17.47 22.95 10.03
C ARG A 124 -18.99 22.89 10.24
N ARG A 125 -19.43 22.81 11.50
CA ARG A 125 -20.84 22.99 11.86
C ARG A 125 -21.25 24.46 11.70
N GLN A 126 -22.52 24.67 11.37
CA GLN A 126 -23.10 26.02 11.35
C GLN A 126 -23.22 26.61 12.77
N THR A 127 -23.46 25.75 13.77
CA THR A 127 -23.55 26.13 15.17
C THR A 127 -22.16 26.26 15.81
N LYS A 128 -22.06 27.17 16.78
CA LYS A 128 -20.90 27.32 17.66
C LYS A 128 -21.15 26.58 18.97
N ASP A 129 -20.08 26.32 19.72
CA ASP A 129 -20.22 25.83 21.10
C ASP A 129 -20.70 26.95 22.05
N LYS A 130 -20.85 26.60 23.33
CA LYS A 130 -21.33 27.51 24.37
C LYS A 130 -20.39 28.71 24.59
N ASP A 131 -19.12 28.59 24.22
CA ASP A 131 -18.09 29.63 24.34
C ASP A 131 -17.92 30.41 23.02
N GLY A 132 -18.75 30.16 22.00
CA GLY A 132 -18.70 30.82 20.71
C GLY A 132 -17.62 30.31 19.75
N LYS A 133 -16.97 29.17 20.05
CA LYS A 133 -15.96 28.54 19.19
C LYS A 133 -16.59 27.71 18.08
N THR A 134 -15.87 27.60 16.97
CA THR A 134 -16.28 26.79 15.82
C THR A 134 -16.21 25.30 16.16
N ILE A 135 -17.29 24.57 15.89
CA ILE A 135 -17.34 23.11 16.03
C ILE A 135 -17.12 22.46 14.66
N TYR A 136 -16.38 21.35 14.62
CA TYR A 136 -16.20 20.52 13.43
C TYR A 136 -16.75 19.11 13.68
N ASP A 137 -17.50 18.59 12.72
CA ASP A 137 -17.77 17.17 12.58
C ASP A 137 -16.57 16.47 11.99
N VAL A 138 -16.24 15.30 12.54
CA VAL A 138 -15.09 14.49 12.14
C VAL A 138 -15.60 13.29 11.37
N HIS A 139 -15.25 13.21 10.08
CA HIS A 139 -15.58 12.08 9.22
C HIS A 139 -14.30 11.31 8.88
N VAL A 140 -14.20 10.07 9.35
CA VAL A 140 -13.08 9.17 9.01
C VAL A 140 -13.29 8.66 7.59
N LEU A 141 -12.28 8.82 6.73
CA LEU A 141 -12.34 8.49 5.30
C LEU A 141 -11.40 7.35 4.89
N SER A 142 -10.83 6.64 5.85
CA SER A 142 -10.05 5.43 5.64
C SER A 142 -10.13 4.56 6.89
N VAL A 143 -10.00 3.25 6.73
CA VAL A 143 -9.88 2.31 7.86
C VAL A 143 -8.43 1.89 7.95
N ASP A 144 -7.83 1.98 9.14
CA ASP A 144 -6.43 1.57 9.32
C ASP A 144 -6.33 0.06 9.11
N GLN A 145 -5.27 -0.37 8.41
CA GLN A 145 -5.04 -1.78 8.13
C GLN A 145 -3.94 -2.29 9.04
N ASN A 146 -4.32 -2.68 10.26
CA ASN A 146 -3.46 -3.21 11.32
C ASN A 146 -4.23 -4.26 12.16
N GLY A 147 -3.65 -4.75 13.25
CA GLY A 147 -4.28 -5.77 14.09
C GLY A 147 -5.47 -5.31 14.94
N ASP A 148 -5.79 -4.02 14.99
CA ASP A 148 -7.03 -3.52 15.60
C ASP A 148 -8.23 -3.57 14.63
N ASN A 149 -7.98 -3.80 13.34
CA ASN A 149 -9.03 -3.91 12.34
C ASN A 149 -9.53 -5.37 12.25
N PRO A 150 -10.77 -5.67 12.67
CA PRO A 150 -11.30 -7.03 12.66
C PRO A 150 -11.40 -7.63 11.26
N ASP A 151 -11.55 -6.81 10.21
CA ASP A 151 -11.61 -7.29 8.83
C ASP A 151 -10.22 -7.75 8.35
N GLU A 152 -9.15 -7.05 8.74
CA GLU A 152 -7.77 -7.50 8.47
C GLU A 152 -7.42 -8.75 9.25
N VAL A 153 -7.82 -8.82 10.53
CA VAL A 153 -7.61 -10.01 11.36
C VAL A 153 -8.33 -11.21 10.73
N ALA A 154 -9.60 -11.06 10.34
CA ALA A 154 -10.38 -12.12 9.71
C ALA A 154 -9.77 -12.54 8.37
N ARG A 155 -9.35 -11.59 7.53
CA ARG A 155 -8.68 -11.86 6.25
C ARG A 155 -7.42 -12.70 6.44
N LEU A 156 -6.53 -12.25 7.32
CA LEU A 156 -5.24 -12.91 7.57
C LEU A 156 -5.41 -14.28 8.23
N SER A 157 -6.35 -14.43 9.16
CA SER A 157 -6.67 -15.74 9.75
C SER A 157 -7.25 -16.72 8.75
N ALA A 158 -7.97 -16.24 7.72
CA ALA A 158 -8.48 -17.09 6.65
C ALA A 158 -7.39 -17.46 5.63
N GLU A 159 -6.44 -16.55 5.34
CA GLU A 159 -5.32 -16.79 4.43
C GLU A 159 -4.26 -17.73 5.04
N HIS A 160 -4.05 -17.67 6.35
CA HIS A 160 -3.06 -18.47 7.08
C HIS A 160 -3.72 -19.24 8.24
N PRO A 161 -4.53 -20.28 7.93
CA PRO A 161 -5.12 -21.11 8.96
C PRO A 161 -4.01 -21.77 9.80
N ASP A 162 -4.28 -21.95 11.10
CA ASP A 162 -3.39 -22.60 12.08
C ASP A 162 -2.13 -21.80 12.50
N GLU A 163 -1.96 -20.57 12.04
CA GLU A 163 -0.86 -19.71 12.45
C GLU A 163 -1.23 -18.70 13.53
N LYS A 164 -0.31 -18.46 14.48
CA LYS A 164 -0.43 -17.35 15.44
C LYS A 164 0.13 -16.07 14.83
N LEU A 165 -0.73 -15.34 14.13
CA LEU A 165 -0.34 -14.16 13.35
C LEU A 165 -0.17 -12.89 14.19
N PHE A 166 -1.02 -12.68 15.20
CA PHE A 166 -1.09 -11.41 15.92
C PHE A 166 -0.50 -11.48 17.33
N ASN A 167 0.24 -10.43 17.69
CA ASN A 167 0.73 -10.16 19.04
C ASN A 167 0.18 -8.80 19.49
N GLY A 168 -1.00 -8.83 20.13
CA GLY A 168 -1.78 -7.62 20.36
C GLY A 168 -2.24 -7.04 19.02
N THR A 169 -1.92 -5.77 18.77
CA THR A 169 -2.33 -5.03 17.56
C THR A 169 -1.37 -5.20 16.38
N ARG A 170 -0.31 -6.02 16.56
CA ARG A 170 0.77 -6.19 15.58
C ARG A 170 0.67 -7.53 14.86
N LEU A 171 0.75 -7.51 13.52
CA LEU A 171 0.87 -8.70 12.68
C LEU A 171 2.34 -9.13 12.62
N LEU A 172 2.69 -10.29 13.18
CA LEU A 172 4.05 -10.82 13.15
C LEU A 172 5.10 -9.78 13.60
N ASP A 173 4.75 -9.03 14.64
CA ASP A 173 5.47 -7.88 15.22
C ASP A 173 5.52 -6.60 14.37
N TRP A 174 4.88 -6.57 13.20
CA TRP A 174 4.66 -5.37 12.39
C TRP A 174 3.42 -4.59 12.79
N GLY A 175 3.48 -3.27 12.70
CA GLY A 175 2.32 -2.38 12.91
C GLY A 175 1.24 -2.58 11.83
N PRO A 176 1.56 -2.37 10.54
CA PRO A 176 0.59 -2.51 9.47
C PRO A 176 0.37 -3.97 9.05
N ALA A 177 -0.83 -4.24 8.53
CA ALA A 177 -1.24 -5.49 7.91
C ALA A 177 -1.11 -5.49 6.36
N ARG A 178 -0.96 -4.29 5.77
CA ARG A 178 -0.79 -4.08 4.33
C ARG A 178 0.30 -3.05 4.09
N THR A 179 1.19 -3.30 3.14
CA THR A 179 2.30 -2.39 2.81
C THR A 179 2.72 -2.56 1.35
N PHE A 180 3.23 -1.49 0.74
CA PHE A 180 4.11 -1.62 -0.43
C PHE A 180 5.49 -2.12 -0.01
N GLY A 181 6.21 -2.77 -0.93
CA GLY A 181 7.55 -3.30 -0.66
C GLY A 181 7.52 -4.48 0.32
N ASN A 182 8.44 -4.52 1.28
CA ASN A 182 8.56 -5.58 2.29
C ASN A 182 8.54 -7.00 1.68
N GLY A 183 9.36 -7.22 0.67
CA GLY A 183 9.41 -8.45 -0.12
C GLY A 183 9.57 -9.71 0.72
N VAL A 184 10.27 -9.66 1.85
CA VAL A 184 10.38 -10.82 2.77
C VAL A 184 9.01 -11.31 3.28
N MET A 185 8.03 -10.41 3.41
CA MET A 185 6.66 -10.74 3.82
C MET A 185 5.78 -11.24 2.66
N LYS A 186 6.30 -11.25 1.43
CA LYS A 186 5.56 -11.56 0.20
C LYS A 186 6.15 -12.73 -0.59
N TRP A 187 7.47 -12.86 -0.59
CA TRP A 187 8.20 -13.88 -1.33
C TRP A 187 7.98 -15.28 -0.74
N SER A 188 8.05 -16.31 -1.59
CA SER A 188 8.03 -17.70 -1.15
C SER A 188 9.24 -18.01 -0.26
N LYS A 189 9.17 -19.08 0.54
CA LYS A 189 10.29 -19.48 1.42
C LYS A 189 11.56 -19.79 0.64
N GLU A 190 11.42 -20.39 -0.53
CA GLU A 190 12.53 -20.73 -1.42
C GLU A 190 13.23 -19.45 -1.89
N LEU A 191 12.46 -18.45 -2.30
CA LEU A 191 12.99 -17.16 -2.73
C LEU A 191 13.62 -16.41 -1.55
N GLN A 192 13.00 -16.44 -0.36
CA GLN A 192 13.57 -15.86 0.86
C GLN A 192 14.93 -16.50 1.21
N ALA A 193 15.03 -17.83 1.17
CA ALA A 193 16.27 -18.56 1.42
C ALA A 193 17.36 -18.23 0.38
N PHE A 194 16.98 -18.18 -0.90
CA PHE A 194 17.88 -17.76 -1.98
C PHE A 194 18.39 -16.32 -1.78
N MET A 195 17.51 -15.38 -1.42
CA MET A 195 17.89 -14.00 -1.15
C MET A 195 18.84 -13.89 0.04
N GLN A 196 18.60 -14.64 1.10
CA GLN A 196 19.49 -14.71 2.27
C GLN A 196 20.88 -15.22 1.86
N GLU A 197 20.95 -16.35 1.16
CA GLU A 197 22.21 -17.02 0.84
C GLU A 197 23.05 -16.22 -0.19
N LYS A 198 22.40 -15.74 -1.26
CA LYS A 198 23.13 -15.17 -2.41
C LYS A 198 23.18 -13.66 -2.42
N CYS A 199 22.19 -12.99 -1.81
CA CYS A 199 21.93 -11.57 -2.07
C CYS A 199 22.14 -10.65 -0.87
N LEU A 200 22.67 -11.13 0.26
CA LEU A 200 22.73 -10.36 1.52
C LEU A 200 21.31 -9.99 2.00
N GLY A 201 20.34 -10.89 1.80
CA GLY A 201 19.01 -10.76 2.38
C GLY A 201 19.04 -11.05 3.88
N ASP A 202 18.10 -10.47 4.61
CA ASP A 202 17.91 -10.79 6.02
C ASP A 202 17.54 -12.26 6.19
N LYS A 203 17.84 -12.81 7.37
CA LYS A 203 17.41 -14.16 7.72
C LYS A 203 15.87 -14.20 7.73
N PRO A 204 15.25 -15.12 6.98
CA PRO A 204 13.80 -15.32 7.01
C PRO A 204 13.33 -15.55 8.45
N TYR A 205 12.28 -14.84 8.88
CA TYR A 205 11.76 -15.07 10.23
C TYR A 205 11.17 -16.48 10.29
N SER A 206 11.47 -17.22 11.36
CA SER A 206 10.93 -18.57 11.57
C SER A 206 9.41 -18.60 11.69
N THR A 207 8.80 -17.44 11.93
CA THR A 207 7.35 -17.22 12.01
C THR A 207 6.69 -17.04 10.65
N LEU A 208 7.43 -16.85 9.55
CA LEU A 208 6.85 -16.74 8.20
C LEU A 208 6.62 -18.13 7.60
N LEU A 209 5.54 -18.81 8.00
CA LEU A 209 5.26 -20.19 7.57
C LEU A 209 4.57 -20.28 6.19
N THR A 210 3.55 -19.47 5.89
CA THR A 210 2.82 -19.51 4.61
C THR A 210 2.73 -18.15 3.90
N PRO A 211 3.85 -17.47 3.55
CA PRO A 211 3.78 -16.21 2.79
C PRO A 211 2.99 -16.37 1.48
N PRO A 212 2.34 -15.30 0.97
CA PRO A 212 2.48 -13.89 1.36
C PRO A 212 1.56 -13.45 2.53
N TYR A 213 2.07 -12.61 3.42
CA TYR A 213 1.30 -11.99 4.53
C TYR A 213 0.90 -10.54 4.24
N PHE A 214 1.68 -9.83 3.43
CA PHE A 214 1.40 -8.45 3.07
C PHE A 214 0.88 -8.36 1.64
N THR A 215 -0.02 -7.40 1.43
CA THR A 215 -0.49 -7.00 0.11
C THR A 215 -0.44 -5.49 -0.03
N ALA A 216 -0.25 -4.99 -1.25
CA ALA A 216 -0.43 -3.58 -1.60
C ALA A 216 -1.82 -3.30 -2.19
N MET A 217 -2.77 -4.23 -2.05
CA MET A 217 -4.15 -4.01 -2.47
C MET A 217 -4.83 -2.97 -1.55
N PRO A 218 -5.30 -1.82 -2.10
CA PRO A 218 -5.88 -0.78 -1.29
C PRO A 218 -7.33 -1.08 -0.91
N GLU A 219 -7.78 -0.49 0.21
CA GLU A 219 -9.20 -0.25 0.45
C GLU A 219 -9.52 1.19 0.10
N THR A 220 -10.60 1.40 -0.67
CA THR A 220 -10.98 2.73 -1.15
C THR A 220 -12.34 3.13 -0.60
N MET A 221 -12.35 4.18 0.23
CA MET A 221 -13.60 4.84 0.61
C MET A 221 -13.92 5.97 -0.37
N THR A 222 -15.20 6.32 -0.46
CA THR A 222 -15.65 7.41 -1.33
C THR A 222 -16.65 8.28 -0.60
N THR A 223 -16.46 9.59 -0.66
CA THR A 223 -17.41 10.57 -0.11
C THR A 223 -17.71 11.64 -1.16
N LYS A 224 -18.95 12.12 -1.16
CA LYS A 224 -19.35 13.29 -1.95
C LYS A 224 -19.25 14.56 -1.11
N ASN A 225 -18.81 15.63 -1.75
CA ASN A 225 -18.80 16.97 -1.18
C ASN A 225 -19.94 17.83 -1.75
#